data_AF-A0A6A0H3X6-F1
#
_entry.id   AF-A0A6A0H3X6-F1
#
_cell.length_a   1.000
_cell.length_b   1.000
_cell.length_c   1.000
_cell.angle_alpha   90.00
_cell.angle_beta   90.00
_cell.angle_gamma   90.00
#
_symmetry.space_group_name_H-M   'P 1'
#
loop_
_entity.id
_entity.type
_entity.pdbx_description
1 polymer ?
#
loop_
_entity_poly.entity_id
_entity_poly.type
_entity_poly.pdbx_seq_one_letter_code
_entity_poly.pdbx_strand_id
1 'polypeptide(L)'
;MSCVVLSALLYMMARLTPDFAALMKVFHQLRCALPTFMPTTMLDFGSGVGSATWAVDQTWPKSCKEVVNVDPSNAMHELHDVLLRGGLASLPLPRRKNSTSFRHFLPLTGSLKHDLVVCSRTLFEIGSRDMRLRTLDILWKTVMPGGCLVLVEGGRASGCHLTLEARDFLMQGLKVDTSSSRLRGRIIAPCPHQNACPLLAKQPKYRICTDSQLYQEVEYPDPLLEVFSYLIVQKPKELETREDTLITWPRIIQPVIKSDSVIVRVCNKFGHLQELCASKGKHGTLCRQVARKSTLGDLYPVELLPPSQHINPGYNAIDLCHNKKARDDDKF
;
A
#
# COMPACT_ATOMS: atom_id res chain seq x y z
N MET A 1 32.51 -7.77 -17.56
CA MET A 1 31.55 -7.11 -16.65
C MET A 1 32.05 -7.28 -15.23
N SER A 2 32.06 -6.22 -14.42
CA SER A 2 32.39 -6.33 -12.99
C SER A 2 31.30 -7.09 -12.23
N CYS A 3 31.64 -7.73 -11.11
CA CYS A 3 30.70 -8.50 -10.28
C CYS A 3 29.45 -7.68 -9.88
N VAL A 4 29.63 -6.38 -9.61
CA VAL A 4 28.55 -5.46 -9.20
C VAL A 4 27.53 -5.23 -10.32
N VAL A 5 27.97 -5.11 -11.58
CA VAL A 5 27.07 -4.94 -12.73
C VAL A 5 26.25 -6.22 -12.97
N LEU A 6 26.84 -7.39 -12.74
CA LEU A 6 26.12 -8.66 -12.82
C LEU A 6 25.04 -8.77 -11.74
N SER A 7 25.31 -8.31 -10.52
CA SER A 7 24.30 -8.27 -9.45
C SER A 7 23.11 -7.36 -9.77
N ALA A 8 23.35 -6.20 -10.37
CA ALA A 8 22.27 -5.28 -10.78
C ALA A 8 21.38 -5.89 -11.87
N LEU A 9 21.97 -6.56 -12.87
CA LEU A 9 21.23 -7.26 -13.92
C LEU A 9 20.45 -8.46 -13.38
N LEU A 10 21.05 -9.24 -12.49
CA LEU A 10 20.36 -10.36 -11.83
C LEU A 10 19.17 -9.86 -11.01
N TYR A 11 19.34 -8.75 -10.28
CA TYR A 11 18.25 -8.10 -9.56
C TYR A 11 17.15 -7.64 -10.51
N MET A 12 17.51 -6.98 -11.62
CA MET A 12 16.56 -6.55 -12.64
C MET A 12 15.72 -7.73 -13.16
N MET A 13 16.37 -8.81 -13.60
CA MET A 13 15.68 -10.00 -14.10
C MET A 13 14.75 -10.63 -13.06
N ALA A 14 15.16 -10.64 -11.79
CA ALA A 14 14.37 -11.26 -10.73
C ALA A 14 13.24 -10.37 -10.21
N ARG A 15 13.40 -9.04 -10.21
CA ARG A 15 12.57 -8.13 -9.41
C ARG A 15 11.88 -7.00 -10.19
N LEU A 16 12.35 -6.62 -11.39
CA LEU A 16 11.76 -5.50 -12.13
C LEU A 16 10.24 -5.71 -12.34
N THR A 17 9.86 -6.84 -12.92
CA THR A 17 8.47 -7.21 -13.25
C THR A 17 7.57 -7.36 -12.01
N PRO A 18 7.91 -8.18 -10.99
CA PRO A 18 7.05 -8.31 -9.80
C PRO A 18 6.95 -7.01 -8.99
N ASP A 19 8.02 -6.21 -8.87
CA ASP A 19 7.96 -4.94 -8.15
C ASP A 19 7.13 -3.91 -8.91
N PHE A 20 7.26 -3.86 -10.24
CA PHE A 20 6.39 -3.04 -11.08
C PHE A 20 4.91 -3.42 -10.90
N ALA A 21 4.58 -4.72 -10.92
CA ALA A 21 3.21 -5.19 -10.74
C ALA A 21 2.64 -4.84 -9.35
N ALA A 22 3.42 -5.04 -8.28
CA ALA A 22 3.01 -4.64 -6.93
C ALA A 22 2.76 -3.12 -6.84
N LEU A 23 3.66 -2.31 -7.38
CA LEU A 23 3.51 -0.85 -7.38
C LEU A 23 2.32 -0.38 -8.22
N MET A 24 2.04 -1.01 -9.37
CA MET A 24 0.83 -0.73 -10.16
C MET A 24 -0.45 -0.98 -9.34
N LYS A 25 -0.52 -2.09 -8.59
CA LYS A 25 -1.65 -2.38 -7.71
C LYS A 25 -1.76 -1.33 -6.60
N VAL A 26 -0.65 -0.98 -5.93
CA VAL A 26 -0.62 0.00 -4.83
C VAL A 26 -0.98 1.41 -5.31
N PHE A 27 -0.44 1.86 -6.43
CA PHE A 27 -0.76 3.17 -7.01
C PHE A 27 -2.19 3.23 -7.52
N HIS A 28 -2.73 2.14 -8.07
CA HIS A 28 -4.15 2.04 -8.39
C HIS A 28 -5.01 2.19 -7.13
N GLN A 29 -4.67 1.55 -6.00
CA GLN A 29 -5.37 1.74 -4.73
C GLN A 29 -5.32 3.19 -4.25
N LEU A 30 -4.16 3.85 -4.33
CA LEU A 30 -4.01 5.28 -4.02
C LEU A 30 -4.91 6.13 -4.90
N ARG A 31 -4.89 5.92 -6.22
CA ARG A 31 -5.74 6.67 -7.16
C ARG A 31 -7.23 6.44 -6.93
N CYS A 32 -7.66 5.24 -6.57
CA CYS A 32 -9.05 4.95 -6.23
C CYS A 32 -9.46 5.61 -4.91
N ALA A 33 -8.58 5.62 -3.90
CA ALA A 33 -8.84 6.23 -2.60
C ALA A 33 -8.80 7.77 -2.63
N LEU A 34 -7.94 8.34 -3.48
CA LEU A 34 -7.79 9.78 -3.69
C LEU A 34 -7.89 10.11 -5.20
N PRO A 35 -9.09 10.15 -5.79
CA PRO A 35 -9.29 10.34 -7.23
C PRO A 35 -8.71 11.64 -7.80
N THR A 36 -8.59 12.67 -6.96
CA THR A 36 -8.04 13.99 -7.32
C THR A 36 -6.53 14.09 -7.11
N PHE A 37 -5.89 13.07 -6.53
CA PHE A 37 -4.44 13.05 -6.33
C PHE A 37 -3.72 12.82 -7.66
N MET A 38 -2.94 13.80 -8.09
CA MET A 38 -2.12 13.77 -9.31
C MET A 38 -0.71 14.28 -8.99
N PRO A 39 0.25 13.40 -8.67
CA PRO A 39 1.58 13.82 -8.25
C PRO A 39 2.33 14.46 -9.43
N THR A 40 2.95 15.61 -9.18
CA THR A 40 3.80 16.31 -10.15
C THR A 40 5.29 16.07 -9.89
N THR A 41 5.63 15.75 -8.65
CA THR A 41 6.99 15.43 -8.19
C THR A 41 6.99 14.10 -7.45
N MET A 42 8.01 13.27 -7.71
CA MET A 42 8.20 12.01 -7.01
C MET A 42 9.62 11.84 -6.49
N LEU A 43 9.75 11.31 -5.28
CA LEU A 43 11.01 10.78 -4.73
C LEU A 43 10.89 9.27 -4.61
N ASP A 44 11.81 8.54 -5.25
CA ASP A 44 11.92 7.08 -5.17
C ASP A 44 13.16 6.73 -4.34
N PHE A 45 12.95 6.32 -3.09
CA PHE A 45 14.02 5.96 -2.16
C PHE A 45 14.29 4.46 -2.18
N GLY A 46 15.55 4.09 -2.42
CA GLY A 46 15.93 2.74 -2.79
C GLY A 46 15.43 2.39 -4.20
N SER A 47 15.61 3.32 -5.14
CA SER A 47 14.98 3.25 -6.46
C SER A 47 15.38 2.02 -7.29
N GLY A 48 16.53 1.41 -7.00
CA GLY A 48 17.06 0.26 -7.72
C GLY A 48 16.99 0.46 -9.24
N VAL A 49 16.28 -0.45 -9.90
CA VAL A 49 16.09 -0.49 -11.37
C VAL A 49 14.93 0.39 -11.87
N GLY A 50 14.22 1.08 -10.98
CA GLY A 50 13.27 2.12 -11.36
C GLY A 50 11.81 1.71 -11.54
N SER A 51 11.38 0.60 -10.94
CA SER A 51 10.01 0.10 -11.06
C SER A 51 8.96 1.14 -10.67
N ALA A 52 9.23 2.01 -9.67
CA ALA A 52 8.30 3.07 -9.27
C ALA A 52 8.17 4.18 -10.31
N THR A 53 9.27 4.55 -10.98
CA THR A 53 9.25 5.52 -12.09
C THR A 53 8.38 5.04 -13.24
N TRP A 54 8.42 3.74 -13.55
CA TRP A 54 7.57 3.16 -14.58
C TRP A 54 6.10 3.09 -14.13
N ALA A 55 5.85 2.69 -12.89
CA ALA A 55 4.50 2.57 -12.35
C ALA A 55 3.79 3.93 -12.22
N VAL A 56 4.50 4.99 -11.85
CA VAL A 56 3.91 6.35 -11.76
C VAL A 56 3.54 6.87 -13.15
N ASP A 57 4.37 6.58 -14.17
CA ASP A 57 4.14 6.97 -15.56
C ASP A 57 2.92 6.30 -16.20
N GLN A 58 2.62 5.07 -15.79
CA GLN A 58 1.42 4.35 -16.22
C GLN A 58 0.17 4.77 -15.43
N THR A 59 0.31 4.98 -14.11
CA THR A 59 -0.86 5.29 -13.25
C THR A 59 -1.35 6.72 -13.43
N TRP A 60 -0.43 7.68 -13.56
CA TRP A 60 -0.72 9.10 -13.81
C TRP A 60 0.02 9.62 -15.05
N PRO A 61 -0.43 9.25 -16.26
CA PRO A 61 0.23 9.65 -17.49
C PRO A 61 0.42 11.16 -17.58
N LYS A 62 1.66 11.60 -17.84
CA LYS A 62 2.07 13.01 -18.01
C LYS A 62 1.89 13.92 -16.78
N SER A 63 1.46 13.41 -15.63
CA SER A 63 1.33 14.19 -14.40
C SER A 63 2.68 14.46 -13.74
N CYS A 64 3.48 13.40 -13.56
CA CYS A 64 4.76 13.48 -12.86
C CYS A 64 5.84 14.09 -13.77
N LYS A 65 6.24 15.32 -13.45
CA LYS A 65 7.20 16.15 -14.19
C LYS A 65 8.62 15.97 -13.69
N GLU A 66 8.80 15.69 -12.40
CA GLU A 66 10.12 15.53 -11.79
C GLU A 66 10.20 14.24 -10.98
N VAL A 67 11.30 13.50 -11.15
CA VAL A 67 11.61 12.30 -10.38
C VAL A 67 13.02 12.39 -9.81
N VAL A 68 13.13 12.19 -8.50
CA VAL A 68 14.40 12.05 -7.78
C VAL A 68 14.55 10.58 -7.37
N ASN A 69 15.57 9.91 -7.91
CA ASN A 69 15.89 8.53 -7.63
C ASN A 69 17.06 8.48 -6.65
N VAL A 70 16.86 7.84 -5.49
CA VAL A 70 17.90 7.69 -4.48
C VAL A 70 18.27 6.22 -4.34
N ASP A 71 19.54 5.89 -4.59
CA ASP A 71 20.07 4.53 -4.40
C ASP A 71 21.58 4.62 -4.15
N PRO A 72 22.15 3.88 -3.18
CA PRO A 72 23.60 3.91 -2.95
C PRO A 72 24.42 3.25 -4.07
N SER A 73 23.81 2.43 -4.93
CA SER A 73 24.51 1.67 -5.98
C SER A 73 24.58 2.41 -7.32
N ASN A 74 25.80 2.74 -7.75
CA ASN A 74 26.06 3.27 -9.09
C ASN A 74 25.54 2.33 -10.20
N ALA A 75 25.74 1.03 -10.04
CA ALA A 75 25.32 0.06 -11.06
C ALA A 75 23.79 0.03 -11.21
N MET A 76 23.04 0.27 -10.12
CA MET A 76 21.58 0.41 -10.20
C MET A 76 21.18 1.70 -10.92
N HIS A 77 21.81 2.83 -10.61
CA HIS A 77 21.55 4.10 -11.32
C HIS A 77 21.84 4.00 -12.81
N GLU A 78 22.99 3.46 -13.19
CA GLU A 78 23.37 3.27 -14.60
C GLU A 78 22.35 2.39 -15.32
N LEU A 79 21.98 1.25 -14.72
CA LEU A 79 20.99 0.34 -15.30
C LEU A 79 19.60 1.00 -15.41
N HIS A 80 19.16 1.71 -14.38
CA HIS A 80 17.90 2.44 -14.36
C HIS A 80 17.87 3.52 -15.46
N ASP A 81 18.92 4.33 -15.63
CA ASP A 81 18.99 5.34 -16.70
C ASP A 81 18.92 4.69 -18.09
N VAL A 82 19.63 3.58 -18.31
CA VAL A 82 19.56 2.82 -19.57
C VAL A 82 18.15 2.28 -19.83
N LEU A 83 17.49 1.73 -18.81
CA LEU A 83 16.12 1.22 -18.91
C LEU A 83 15.13 2.34 -19.28
N LEU A 84 15.25 3.53 -18.67
CA LEU A 84 14.40 4.67 -19.00
C LEU A 84 14.57 5.16 -20.44
N ARG A 85 15.74 4.93 -21.05
CA ARG A 85 16.03 5.26 -22.46
C ARG A 85 15.57 4.18 -23.45
N GLY A 86 14.97 3.10 -22.97
CA GLY A 86 14.55 1.97 -23.82
C GLY A 86 15.64 0.90 -24.00
N GLY A 87 16.55 0.76 -23.05
CA GLY A 87 17.54 -0.32 -22.99
C GLY A 87 18.87 -0.02 -23.69
N LEU A 88 19.04 1.17 -24.26
CA LEU A 88 20.28 1.60 -24.91
C LEU A 88 20.69 2.99 -24.39
N ALA A 89 21.90 3.08 -23.82
CA ALA A 89 22.43 4.33 -23.23
C ALA A 89 22.50 5.50 -24.23
N SER A 90 22.68 5.19 -25.52
CA SER A 90 22.76 6.19 -26.59
C SER A 90 21.41 6.83 -26.94
N LEU A 91 20.29 6.23 -26.55
CA LEU A 91 18.97 6.76 -26.85
C LEU A 91 18.63 7.96 -25.94
N PRO A 92 17.88 8.95 -26.46
CA PRO A 92 17.43 10.06 -25.63
C PRO A 92 16.40 9.59 -24.60
N LEU A 93 16.39 10.23 -23.43
CA LEU A 93 15.32 10.03 -22.45
C LEU A 93 13.98 10.47 -23.06
N PRO A 94 12.99 9.58 -23.20
CA PRO A 94 11.73 9.87 -23.86
C PRO A 94 10.82 10.79 -23.02
N ARG A 95 11.01 10.80 -21.70
CA ARG A 95 10.25 11.61 -20.74
C ARG A 95 11.18 12.30 -19.76
N ARG A 96 10.75 13.48 -19.26
CA ARG A 96 11.44 14.23 -18.19
C ARG A 96 12.93 14.47 -18.48
N LYS A 97 13.26 14.84 -19.72
CA LYS A 97 14.63 15.24 -20.07
C LYS A 97 15.04 16.43 -19.19
N ASN A 98 16.10 16.25 -18.39
CA ASN A 98 16.60 17.19 -17.36
C ASN A 98 15.76 17.30 -16.08
N SER A 99 14.72 16.47 -15.90
CA SER A 99 13.87 16.43 -14.70
C SER A 99 13.82 15.04 -14.06
N THR A 100 14.74 14.16 -14.45
CA THR A 100 15.03 12.90 -13.77
C THR A 100 16.43 13.03 -13.17
N SER A 101 16.56 12.84 -11.87
CA SER A 101 17.84 12.94 -11.17
C SER A 101 18.15 11.65 -10.40
N PHE A 102 19.45 11.33 -10.32
CA PHE A 102 19.97 10.20 -9.56
C PHE A 102 20.87 10.75 -8.44
N ARG A 103 20.72 10.17 -7.24
CA ARG A 103 21.39 10.62 -6.01
C ARG A 103 21.78 9.40 -5.18
N HIS A 104 22.96 9.42 -4.56
CA HIS A 104 23.38 8.35 -3.66
C HIS A 104 22.70 8.40 -2.29
N PHE A 105 22.39 9.62 -1.83
CA PHE A 105 21.91 9.86 -0.48
C PHE A 105 20.76 10.85 -0.47
N LEU A 106 19.86 10.70 0.51
CA LEU A 106 18.85 11.71 0.80
C LEU A 106 19.52 12.98 1.34
N PRO A 107 19.11 14.18 0.89
CA PRO A 107 19.53 15.41 1.52
C PRO A 107 18.99 15.47 2.95
N LEU A 108 19.90 15.49 3.94
CA LEU A 108 19.56 15.44 5.38
C LEU A 108 18.66 16.59 5.85
N THR A 109 18.62 17.70 5.10
CA THR A 109 17.81 18.88 5.43
C THR A 109 16.32 18.68 5.15
N GLY A 110 15.94 17.69 4.31
CA GLY A 110 14.55 17.48 3.92
C GLY A 110 13.89 18.72 3.29
N SER A 111 14.70 19.61 2.71
CA SER A 111 14.28 20.90 2.15
C SER A 111 13.44 20.73 0.89
N LEU A 112 13.81 19.76 0.05
CA LEU A 112 13.02 19.37 -1.12
C LEU A 112 11.83 18.53 -0.66
N LYS A 113 10.64 18.94 -1.12
CA LYS A 113 9.38 18.28 -0.84
C LYS A 113 8.80 17.69 -2.12
N HIS A 114 8.12 16.55 -2.00
CA HIS A 114 7.55 15.82 -3.11
C HIS A 114 6.09 15.47 -2.86
N ASP A 115 5.29 15.43 -3.93
CA ASP A 115 3.89 15.04 -3.87
C ASP A 115 3.74 13.54 -3.55
N LEU A 116 4.62 12.72 -4.11
CA LEU A 116 4.69 11.28 -3.90
C LEU A 116 6.10 10.87 -3.45
N VAL A 117 6.20 10.22 -2.29
CA VAL A 117 7.43 9.59 -1.82
C VAL A 117 7.22 8.08 -1.80
N VAL A 118 8.14 7.32 -2.39
CA VAL A 118 8.06 5.86 -2.50
C VAL A 118 9.26 5.24 -1.82
N CYS A 119 9.05 4.18 -1.05
CA CYS A 119 10.08 3.34 -0.47
C CYS A 119 9.63 1.89 -0.65
N SER A 120 10.21 1.21 -1.64
CA SER A 120 9.79 -0.12 -2.08
C SER A 120 10.96 -1.08 -1.99
N ARG A 121 10.80 -2.15 -1.19
CA ARG A 121 11.81 -3.19 -0.90
C ARG A 121 13.06 -2.72 -0.16
N THR A 122 13.06 -1.47 0.32
CA THR A 122 14.27 -0.84 0.88
C THR A 122 14.36 -0.96 2.39
N LEU A 123 13.24 -1.02 3.13
CA LEU A 123 13.30 -1.09 4.59
C LEU A 123 13.97 -2.38 5.07
N PHE A 124 13.80 -3.48 4.33
CA PHE A 124 14.44 -4.76 4.65
C PHE A 124 15.97 -4.71 4.52
N GLU A 125 16.50 -3.87 3.63
CA GLU A 125 17.95 -3.69 3.43
C GLU A 125 18.60 -2.83 4.52
N ILE A 126 17.80 -2.05 5.26
CA ILE A 126 18.27 -1.23 6.38
C ILE A 126 18.28 -2.09 7.65
N GLY A 127 19.46 -2.61 7.98
CA GLY A 127 19.65 -3.60 9.05
C GLY A 127 19.19 -3.14 10.44
N SER A 128 19.47 -1.90 10.83
CA SER A 128 19.11 -1.38 12.16
C SER A 128 17.71 -0.79 12.21
N ARG A 129 16.94 -1.16 13.24
CA ARG A 129 15.63 -0.55 13.53
C ARG A 129 15.73 0.97 13.68
N ASP A 130 16.72 1.46 14.40
CA ASP A 130 16.88 2.90 14.62
C ASP A 130 17.18 3.65 13.32
N MET A 131 17.96 3.03 12.42
CA MET A 131 18.21 3.58 11.09
C MET A 131 16.93 3.59 10.25
N ARG A 132 16.12 2.52 10.28
CA ARG A 132 14.82 2.48 9.59
C ARG A 132 13.89 3.60 10.06
N LEU A 133 13.75 3.78 11.37
CA LEU A 133 12.88 4.82 11.93
C LEU A 133 13.39 6.22 11.60
N ARG A 134 14.71 6.46 11.63
CA ARG A 134 15.30 7.73 11.18
C ARG A 134 15.07 7.97 9.70
N THR A 135 15.21 6.95 8.86
CA THR A 135 14.93 7.05 7.42
C THR A 135 13.45 7.37 7.19
N LEU A 136 12.53 6.72 7.88
CA LEU A 136 11.09 7.03 7.81
C LEU A 136 10.78 8.48 8.23
N ASP A 137 11.44 8.99 9.27
CA ASP A 137 11.31 10.40 9.70
C ASP A 137 11.78 11.38 8.61
N ILE A 138 12.93 11.11 7.99
CA ILE A 138 13.46 11.92 6.89
C ILE A 138 12.52 11.86 5.68
N LEU A 139 12.08 10.67 5.27
CA LEU A 139 11.14 10.49 4.16
C LEU A 139 9.82 11.22 4.43
N TRP A 140 9.28 11.15 5.65
CA TRP A 140 8.06 11.88 5.98
C TRP A 140 8.24 13.40 5.91
N LYS A 141 9.42 13.90 6.29
CA LYS A 141 9.75 15.31 6.16
C LYS A 141 9.76 15.73 4.70
N THR A 142 10.18 14.89 3.75
CA THR A 142 10.16 15.21 2.31
C THR A 142 8.76 15.09 1.67
N VAL A 143 7.74 14.60 2.36
CA VAL A 143 6.36 14.61 1.83
C VAL A 143 5.76 16.03 1.91
N MET A 144 5.18 16.52 0.82
CA MET A 144 4.38 17.76 0.76
C MET A 144 3.10 17.64 1.60
N PRO A 145 2.58 18.72 2.22
CA PRO A 145 1.21 18.74 2.73
C PRO A 145 0.21 18.34 1.64
N GLY A 146 -0.65 17.35 1.91
CA GLY A 146 -1.55 16.72 0.93
C GLY A 146 -0.91 15.61 0.09
N GLY A 147 0.42 15.48 0.13
CA GLY A 147 1.19 14.43 -0.53
C GLY A 147 1.12 13.09 0.20
N CYS A 148 1.64 12.04 -0.45
CA CYS A 148 1.59 10.67 0.04
C CYS A 148 2.97 10.02 0.16
N LEU A 149 3.18 9.26 1.24
CA LEU A 149 4.25 8.29 1.41
C LEU A 149 3.70 6.88 1.14
N VAL A 150 4.31 6.17 0.20
CA VAL A 150 4.01 4.79 -0.16
C VAL A 150 5.17 3.89 0.27
N LEU A 151 4.86 2.90 1.10
CA LEU A 151 5.79 1.86 1.53
C LEU A 151 5.34 0.52 0.96
N VAL A 152 6.26 -0.26 0.39
CA VAL A 152 5.98 -1.61 -0.11
C VAL A 152 7.10 -2.57 0.31
N GLU A 153 6.74 -3.70 0.90
CA GLU A 153 7.68 -4.70 1.39
C GLU A 153 7.25 -6.13 1.08
N GLY A 154 8.17 -7.08 1.25
CA GLY A 154 7.91 -8.52 1.06
C GLY A 154 6.67 -9.01 1.80
N GLY A 155 5.82 -9.78 1.14
CA GLY A 155 4.60 -10.36 1.74
C GLY A 155 4.86 -11.49 2.74
N ARG A 156 6.14 -11.79 3.02
CA ARG A 156 6.53 -12.71 4.09
C ARG A 156 6.40 -12.02 5.45
N ALA A 157 6.42 -12.82 6.52
CA ALA A 157 6.28 -12.31 7.88
C ALA A 157 7.28 -11.18 8.20
N SER A 158 8.52 -11.27 7.73
CA SER A 158 9.52 -10.21 7.96
C SER A 158 9.15 -8.87 7.33
N GLY A 159 8.79 -8.84 6.05
CA GLY A 159 8.38 -7.60 5.37
C GLY A 159 7.05 -7.04 5.90
N CYS A 160 6.11 -7.91 6.30
CA CYS A 160 4.89 -7.50 6.99
C CYS A 160 5.19 -6.81 8.34
N HIS A 161 6.15 -7.33 9.11
CA HIS A 161 6.56 -6.69 10.37
C HIS A 161 7.19 -5.31 10.14
N LEU A 162 7.99 -5.14 9.08
CA LEU A 162 8.58 -3.83 8.74
C LEU A 162 7.51 -2.81 8.36
N THR A 163 6.52 -3.21 7.56
CA THR A 163 5.40 -2.35 7.19
C THR A 163 4.57 -1.97 8.43
N LEU A 164 4.36 -2.93 9.34
CA LEU A 164 3.64 -2.71 10.60
C LEU A 164 4.41 -1.78 11.56
N GLU A 165 5.73 -1.93 11.66
CA GLU A 165 6.63 -1.04 12.40
C GLU A 165 6.56 0.39 11.86
N ALA A 166 6.65 0.55 10.54
CA ALA A 166 6.56 1.84 9.88
C ALA A 166 5.18 2.50 10.11
N ARG A 167 4.11 1.71 10.00
CA ARG A 167 2.73 2.17 10.30
C ARG A 167 2.64 2.68 11.73
N ASP A 168 3.13 1.93 12.69
CA ASP A 168 3.04 2.29 14.11
C ASP A 168 3.81 3.59 14.39
N PHE A 169 5.02 3.71 13.85
CA PHE A 169 5.85 4.91 13.93
C PHE A 169 5.17 6.17 13.36
N LEU A 170 4.66 6.07 12.13
CA LEU A 170 4.00 7.20 11.44
C LEU A 170 2.69 7.64 12.11
N MET A 171 2.01 6.73 12.82
CA MET A 171 0.73 6.98 13.48
C MET A 171 0.85 7.47 14.93
N GLN A 172 1.79 6.94 15.71
CA GLN A 172 1.93 7.31 17.12
C GLN A 172 2.45 8.75 17.29
N GLY A 173 3.24 9.22 16.33
CA GLY A 173 3.67 10.60 16.21
C GLY A 173 5.18 10.69 16.00
N LEU A 174 5.55 11.39 14.94
CA LEU A 174 6.90 11.91 14.74
C LEU A 174 7.14 12.98 15.81
N LYS A 175 8.24 12.88 16.53
CA LYS A 175 8.50 13.77 17.66
C LYS A 175 8.66 15.23 17.18
N VAL A 176 7.74 16.07 17.66
CA VAL A 176 7.95 17.38 18.29
C VAL A 176 8.84 18.38 17.55
N ASP A 177 8.22 19.26 16.77
CA ASP A 177 8.51 20.70 16.89
C ASP A 177 7.38 21.32 17.71
N THR A 178 7.74 22.06 18.76
CA THR A 178 6.96 22.28 19.99
C THR A 178 5.82 23.30 19.88
N SER A 179 5.33 23.63 18.69
CA SER A 179 4.35 24.71 18.52
C SER A 179 3.20 24.41 17.55
N SER A 180 3.27 23.33 16.78
CA SER A 180 2.26 22.99 15.79
C SER A 180 1.60 21.67 16.15
N SER A 181 0.27 21.61 16.09
CA SER A 181 -0.53 20.42 16.39
C SER A 181 0.12 19.16 15.80
N ARG A 182 0.14 18.05 16.55
CA ARG A 182 0.72 16.75 16.11
C ARG A 182 0.10 16.32 14.77
N LEU A 183 0.70 16.70 13.65
CA LEU A 183 0.25 16.26 12.32
C LEU A 183 0.65 14.79 12.15
N ARG A 184 -0.20 13.90 12.64
CA ARG A 184 -0.13 12.46 12.38
C ARG A 184 -0.42 12.21 10.91
N GLY A 185 0.24 11.20 10.33
CA GLY A 185 -0.14 10.74 9.00
C GLY A 185 -1.58 10.21 8.98
N ARG A 186 -2.27 10.37 7.86
CA ARG A 186 -3.58 9.76 7.60
C ARG A 186 -3.37 8.51 6.75
N ILE A 187 -3.76 7.34 7.25
CA ILE A 187 -3.70 6.10 6.48
C ILE A 187 -4.74 6.18 5.36
N ILE A 188 -4.30 5.99 4.12
CA ILE A 188 -5.15 5.90 2.94
C ILE A 188 -5.45 4.44 2.60
N ALA A 189 -4.44 3.57 2.71
CA ALA A 189 -4.54 2.13 2.48
C ALA A 189 -3.35 1.42 3.16
N PRO A 190 -3.38 0.09 3.38
CA PRO A 190 -4.51 -0.82 3.21
C PRO A 190 -5.49 -0.82 4.40
N CYS A 191 -5.10 -0.26 5.55
CA CYS A 191 -5.95 -0.33 6.74
C CYS A 191 -7.20 0.55 6.54
N PRO A 192 -8.42 0.03 6.75
CA PRO A 192 -9.65 0.82 6.67
C PRO A 192 -9.90 1.69 7.93
N HIS A 193 -8.89 1.82 8.80
CA HIS A 193 -9.00 2.47 10.10
C HIS A 193 -7.70 3.22 10.45
N GLN A 194 -7.84 4.24 11.30
CA GLN A 194 -6.71 5.04 11.82
C GLN A 194 -6.22 4.57 13.21
N ASN A 195 -6.90 3.58 13.82
CA ASN A 195 -6.57 3.06 15.15
C ASN A 195 -5.25 2.27 15.19
N ALA A 196 -4.78 1.87 16.38
CA ALA A 196 -3.71 0.89 16.50
C ALA A 196 -4.04 -0.37 15.68
N CYS A 197 -3.05 -0.94 14.98
CA CYS A 197 -3.30 -2.11 14.14
C CYS A 197 -3.57 -3.34 15.02
N PRO A 198 -4.70 -4.04 14.88
CA PRO A 198 -5.01 -5.20 15.72
C PRO A 198 -4.04 -6.37 15.53
N LEU A 199 -3.28 -6.39 14.42
CA LEU A 199 -2.23 -7.39 14.21
C LEU A 199 -1.02 -7.21 15.15
N LEU A 200 -0.85 -6.04 15.78
CA LEU A 200 0.17 -5.84 16.82
C LEU A 200 -0.06 -6.74 18.04
N ALA A 201 -1.31 -7.13 18.31
CA ALA A 201 -1.64 -8.06 19.38
C ALA A 201 -1.20 -9.51 19.10
N LYS A 202 -0.70 -9.80 17.88
CA LYS A 202 -0.13 -11.10 17.47
C LYS A 202 -1.04 -12.31 17.77
N GLN A 203 -2.35 -12.16 17.53
CA GLN A 203 -3.29 -13.26 17.71
C GLN A 203 -2.93 -14.45 16.79
N PRO A 204 -2.99 -15.71 17.26
CA PRO A 204 -2.57 -16.87 16.46
C PRO A 204 -3.28 -16.99 15.11
N LYS A 205 -4.58 -16.67 15.08
CA LYS A 205 -5.44 -16.73 13.89
C LYS A 205 -5.10 -15.67 12.84
N TYR A 206 -4.53 -14.52 13.24
CA TYR A 206 -4.31 -13.36 12.37
C TYR A 206 -2.89 -12.82 12.56
N ARG A 207 -1.99 -13.08 11.59
CA ARG A 207 -0.56 -12.76 11.75
C ARG A 207 0.00 -11.76 10.74
N ILE A 208 -0.56 -11.70 9.53
CA ILE A 208 -0.03 -10.86 8.45
C ILE A 208 -1.17 -10.17 7.69
N CYS A 209 -0.88 -8.97 7.19
CA CYS A 209 -1.73 -8.23 6.28
C CYS A 209 -0.98 -8.07 4.97
N THR A 210 -1.41 -8.80 3.95
CA THR A 210 -0.79 -8.79 2.63
C THR A 210 -1.82 -8.48 1.55
N ASP A 211 -1.30 -8.18 0.38
CA ASP A 211 -2.00 -8.13 -0.89
C ASP A 211 -1.24 -8.99 -1.90
N SER A 212 -1.81 -9.16 -3.08
CA SER A 212 -1.19 -9.96 -4.12
C SER A 212 -1.56 -9.47 -5.51
N GLN A 213 -0.61 -9.58 -6.44
CA GLN A 213 -0.80 -9.20 -7.83
C GLN A 213 -0.23 -10.28 -8.75
N LEU A 214 -1.03 -10.70 -9.72
CA LEU A 214 -0.55 -11.55 -10.81
C LEU A 214 0.27 -10.72 -11.79
N TYR A 215 1.36 -11.30 -12.30
CA TYR A 215 2.22 -10.69 -13.31
C TYR A 215 2.71 -11.75 -14.29
N GLN A 216 3.09 -11.31 -15.49
CA GLN A 216 3.64 -12.18 -16.52
C GLN A 216 5.15 -11.93 -16.62
N GLU A 217 5.94 -12.98 -16.46
CA GLU A 217 7.37 -12.94 -16.74
C GLU A 217 7.62 -13.45 -18.16
N VAL A 218 8.67 -12.94 -18.83
CA VAL A 218 8.97 -13.32 -20.22
C VAL A 218 9.34 -14.80 -20.35
N GLU A 219 10.05 -15.33 -19.37
CA GLU A 219 10.60 -16.70 -19.40
C GLU A 219 9.57 -17.78 -19.03
N TYR A 220 8.43 -17.40 -18.45
CA TYR A 220 7.44 -18.34 -17.93
C TYR A 220 6.11 -18.19 -18.69
N PRO A 221 5.45 -19.28 -19.12
CA PRO A 221 4.18 -19.19 -19.83
C PRO A 221 3.03 -18.81 -18.91
N ASP A 222 3.04 -19.32 -17.67
CA ASP A 222 1.97 -19.08 -16.71
C ASP A 222 2.21 -17.80 -15.89
N PRO A 223 1.16 -17.01 -15.59
CA PRO A 223 1.27 -15.87 -14.70
C PRO A 223 1.75 -16.28 -13.30
N LEU A 224 2.68 -15.50 -12.76
CA LEU A 224 3.21 -15.65 -11.41
C LEU A 224 2.47 -14.72 -10.43
N LEU A 225 2.54 -15.05 -9.14
CA LEU A 225 1.89 -14.28 -8.08
C LEU A 225 2.92 -13.59 -7.19
N GLU A 226 2.94 -12.26 -7.20
CA GLU A 226 3.72 -11.48 -6.24
C GLU A 226 2.87 -11.19 -5.00
N VAL A 227 3.37 -11.54 -3.82
CA VAL A 227 2.71 -11.28 -2.53
C VAL A 227 3.51 -10.22 -1.77
N PHE A 228 2.84 -9.16 -1.35
CA PHE A 228 3.49 -8.00 -0.74
C PHE A 228 2.67 -7.43 0.43
N SER A 229 3.32 -6.67 1.29
CA SER A 229 2.67 -5.81 2.30
C SER A 229 2.94 -4.36 1.92
N TYR A 230 1.99 -3.47 2.17
CA TYR A 230 2.14 -2.07 1.79
C TYR A 230 1.46 -1.15 2.79
N LEU A 231 1.81 0.13 2.74
CA LEU A 231 1.19 1.20 3.50
C LEU A 231 1.19 2.48 2.66
N ILE A 232 0.06 3.17 2.63
CA ILE A 232 -0.09 4.48 1.99
C ILE A 232 -0.53 5.45 3.07
N VAL A 233 0.28 6.48 3.30
CA VAL A 233 0.04 7.50 4.32
C VAL A 233 0.06 8.87 3.67
N GLN A 234 -1.03 9.62 3.81
CA GLN A 234 -1.11 11.00 3.36
C GLN A 234 -0.72 11.96 4.47
N LYS A 235 0.07 12.98 4.14
CA LYS A 235 0.37 14.09 5.04
C LYS A 235 -0.80 15.07 5.05
N PRO A 236 -1.42 15.36 6.20
CA PRO A 236 -2.55 16.28 6.24
C PRO A 236 -2.18 17.69 5.74
N LYS A 237 -3.13 18.39 5.13
CA LYS A 237 -3.05 19.85 4.95
C LYS A 237 -3.55 20.53 6.23
N GLU A 238 -2.94 21.66 6.60
CA GLU A 238 -3.26 22.38 7.85
C GLU A 238 -4.72 22.82 7.95
N LEU A 239 -5.41 23.01 6.82
CA LEU A 239 -6.76 23.58 6.72
C LEU A 239 -7.86 22.56 6.34
N GLU A 240 -7.53 21.27 6.17
CA GLU A 240 -8.55 20.27 5.82
C GLU A 240 -9.29 19.81 7.08
N THR A 241 -10.47 20.40 7.32
CA THR A 241 -11.47 19.90 8.28
C THR A 241 -11.97 18.54 7.83
N ARG A 242 -11.94 17.59 8.77
CA ARG A 242 -12.22 16.16 8.58
C ARG A 242 -13.66 15.90 8.10
N GLU A 243 -13.84 15.65 6.81
CA GLU A 243 -14.96 14.85 6.31
C GLU A 243 -14.43 13.78 5.35
N ASP A 244 -14.47 12.54 5.82
CA ASP A 244 -13.86 11.37 5.19
C ASP A 244 -14.80 10.78 4.13
N THR A 245 -14.57 11.10 2.86
CA THR A 245 -15.09 10.35 1.70
C THR A 245 -14.38 9.01 1.46
N LEU A 246 -13.61 8.51 2.44
CA LEU A 246 -12.93 7.22 2.31
C LEU A 246 -13.92 6.07 2.46
N ILE A 247 -13.82 5.10 1.55
CA ILE A 247 -14.61 3.88 1.59
C ILE A 247 -14.36 3.17 2.93
N THR A 248 -15.42 3.01 3.73
CA THR A 248 -15.31 2.43 5.09
C THR A 248 -15.49 0.92 5.12
N TRP A 249 -15.47 0.27 3.96
CA TRP A 249 -15.65 -1.17 3.85
C TRP A 249 -14.51 -1.93 4.53
N PRO A 250 -14.81 -3.05 5.21
CA PRO A 250 -13.79 -3.87 5.84
C PRO A 250 -12.87 -4.51 4.79
N ARG A 251 -11.57 -4.58 5.06
CA ARG A 251 -10.59 -5.22 4.17
C ARG A 251 -10.45 -6.70 4.49
N ILE A 252 -10.46 -7.55 3.46
CA ILE A 252 -10.17 -8.98 3.59
C ILE A 252 -8.67 -9.18 3.84
N ILE A 253 -8.34 -9.86 4.94
CA ILE A 253 -6.95 -10.03 5.40
C ILE A 253 -6.45 -11.47 5.31
N GLN A 254 -7.30 -12.42 4.93
CA GLN A 254 -6.92 -13.82 4.69
C GLN A 254 -7.64 -14.38 3.46
N PRO A 255 -7.09 -15.44 2.82
CA PRO A 255 -7.76 -16.12 1.73
C PRO A 255 -9.19 -16.53 2.10
N VAL A 256 -10.13 -16.25 1.20
CA VAL A 256 -11.55 -16.58 1.39
C VAL A 256 -11.75 -18.08 1.36
N ILE A 257 -12.46 -18.62 2.37
CA ILE A 257 -12.80 -20.04 2.42
C ILE A 257 -14.12 -20.26 1.70
N LYS A 258 -14.04 -20.88 0.52
CA LYS A 258 -15.19 -21.09 -0.37
C LYS A 258 -15.90 -22.40 -0.03
N SER A 259 -17.02 -22.30 0.68
CA SER A 259 -17.95 -23.40 0.93
C SER A 259 -19.39 -22.94 0.64
N ASP A 260 -20.39 -23.68 1.12
CA ASP A 260 -21.79 -23.22 1.09
C ASP A 260 -22.04 -22.00 1.97
N SER A 261 -21.30 -21.90 3.06
CA SER A 261 -21.26 -20.75 3.96
C SER A 261 -19.88 -20.13 3.91
N VAL A 262 -19.71 -19.14 3.03
CA VAL A 262 -18.41 -18.57 2.68
C VAL A 262 -17.85 -17.83 3.88
N ILE A 263 -16.60 -18.14 4.25
CA ILE A 263 -15.95 -17.48 5.38
C ILE A 263 -15.03 -16.39 4.84
N VAL A 264 -15.27 -15.16 5.29
CA VAL A 264 -14.48 -13.98 4.97
C VAL A 264 -13.91 -13.42 6.27
N ARG A 265 -12.60 -13.23 6.33
CA ARG A 265 -11.93 -12.69 7.50
C ARG A 265 -11.40 -11.30 7.20
N VAL A 266 -11.82 -10.35 8.01
CA VAL A 266 -11.65 -8.94 7.71
C VAL A 266 -11.04 -8.15 8.84
N CYS A 267 -10.38 -7.05 8.49
CA CYS A 267 -10.12 -5.93 9.40
C CYS A 267 -11.12 -4.81 9.07
N ASN A 268 -11.82 -4.28 10.06
CA ASN A 268 -12.87 -3.29 9.85
C ASN A 268 -12.44 -1.85 10.21
N LYS A 269 -13.31 -0.87 9.92
CA LYS A 269 -13.08 0.55 10.18
C LYS A 269 -12.85 0.92 11.65
N PHE A 270 -13.24 0.04 12.57
CA PHE A 270 -13.03 0.22 14.01
C PHE A 270 -11.67 -0.35 14.48
N GLY A 271 -10.90 -0.98 13.59
CA GLY A 271 -9.64 -1.63 13.95
C GLY A 271 -9.83 -3.00 14.62
N HIS A 272 -10.93 -3.69 14.32
CA HIS A 272 -11.19 -5.04 14.81
C HIS A 272 -11.06 -6.09 13.72
N LEU A 273 -10.57 -7.26 14.12
CA LEU A 273 -10.48 -8.45 13.30
C LEU A 273 -11.74 -9.28 13.49
N GLN A 274 -12.45 -9.58 12.41
CA GLN A 274 -13.72 -10.29 12.45
C GLN A 274 -13.78 -11.40 11.42
N GLU A 275 -14.44 -12.49 11.77
CA GLU A 275 -14.80 -13.57 10.85
C GLU A 275 -16.28 -13.43 10.49
N LEU A 276 -16.57 -13.34 9.21
CA LEU A 276 -17.89 -13.18 8.65
C LEU A 276 -18.26 -14.45 7.89
N CYS A 277 -19.53 -14.84 7.97
CA CYS A 277 -20.04 -16.04 7.34
C CYS A 277 -21.18 -15.68 6.37
N ALA A 278 -20.89 -15.66 5.07
CA ALA A 278 -21.87 -15.35 4.04
C ALA A 278 -22.52 -16.64 3.50
N SER A 279 -23.73 -16.94 3.96
CA SER A 279 -24.57 -18.03 3.43
C SER A 279 -25.76 -17.51 2.63
N LYS A 280 -26.24 -18.33 1.69
CA LYS A 280 -27.42 -18.00 0.86
C LYS A 280 -28.68 -17.83 1.72
N GLY A 281 -28.87 -18.70 2.72
CA GLY A 281 -30.07 -18.70 3.56
C GLY A 281 -30.18 -17.49 4.48
N LYS A 282 -29.06 -17.02 5.06
CA LYS A 282 -29.06 -15.88 5.98
C LYS A 282 -28.95 -14.53 5.26
N HIS A 283 -28.12 -14.45 4.22
CA HIS A 283 -27.70 -13.17 3.63
C HIS A 283 -28.09 -13.01 2.16
N GLY A 284 -28.76 -13.99 1.56
CA GLY A 284 -29.17 -13.98 0.17
C GLY A 284 -28.08 -14.41 -0.82
N THR A 285 -28.50 -14.64 -2.06
CA THR A 285 -27.63 -15.14 -3.13
C THR A 285 -26.50 -14.17 -3.48
N LEU A 286 -26.80 -12.87 -3.56
CA LEU A 286 -25.83 -11.85 -3.98
C LEU A 286 -24.68 -11.72 -2.97
N CYS A 287 -24.97 -11.58 -1.68
CA CYS A 287 -23.94 -11.50 -0.63
C CYS A 287 -23.00 -12.71 -0.64
N ARG A 288 -23.56 -13.93 -0.81
CA ARG A 288 -22.76 -15.15 -0.97
C ARG A 288 -21.91 -15.10 -2.24
N GLN A 289 -22.46 -14.69 -3.38
CA GLN A 289 -21.73 -14.61 -4.64
C GLN A 289 -20.57 -13.61 -4.58
N VAL A 290 -20.80 -12.43 -4.01
CA VAL A 290 -19.76 -11.42 -3.77
C VAL A 290 -18.66 -12.03 -2.90
N ALA A 291 -19.02 -12.60 -1.75
CA ALA A 291 -18.05 -13.26 -0.86
C ALA A 291 -17.21 -14.32 -1.58
N ARG A 292 -17.83 -15.18 -2.42
CA ARG A 292 -17.11 -16.23 -3.17
C ARG A 292 -16.13 -15.70 -4.22
N LYS A 293 -16.43 -14.53 -4.79
CA LYS A 293 -15.63 -13.89 -5.83
C LYS A 293 -14.53 -12.98 -5.25
N SER A 294 -14.71 -12.47 -4.05
CA SER A 294 -13.70 -11.67 -3.37
C SER A 294 -12.42 -12.48 -3.10
N THR A 295 -11.29 -11.77 -3.09
CA THR A 295 -9.96 -12.31 -2.83
C THR A 295 -9.28 -11.59 -1.66
N LEU A 296 -8.13 -12.14 -1.25
CA LEU A 296 -7.27 -11.48 -0.27
C LEU A 296 -6.97 -10.05 -0.72
N GLY A 297 -7.12 -9.08 0.19
CA GLY A 297 -6.82 -7.68 -0.02
C GLY A 297 -7.99 -6.81 -0.47
N ASP A 298 -9.09 -7.40 -0.91
CA ASP A 298 -10.29 -6.65 -1.33
C ASP A 298 -10.94 -5.88 -0.18
N LEU A 299 -11.54 -4.74 -0.52
CA LEU A 299 -12.55 -4.10 0.31
C LEU A 299 -13.86 -4.87 0.13
N TYR A 300 -14.34 -5.49 1.19
CA TYR A 300 -15.55 -6.32 1.17
C TYR A 300 -16.79 -5.43 1.36
N PRO A 301 -17.70 -5.34 0.37
CA PRO A 301 -18.73 -4.30 0.31
C PRO A 301 -19.91 -4.58 1.25
N VAL A 302 -19.63 -4.52 2.54
CA VAL A 302 -20.60 -4.75 3.62
C VAL A 302 -20.44 -3.67 4.67
N GLU A 303 -21.57 -3.25 5.22
CA GLU A 303 -21.58 -2.40 6.40
C GLU A 303 -21.61 -3.28 7.65
N LEU A 304 -20.68 -3.02 8.56
CA LEU A 304 -20.56 -3.73 9.82
C LEU A 304 -21.04 -2.83 10.95
N LEU A 305 -21.91 -3.39 11.80
CA LEU A 305 -22.38 -2.71 13.00
C LEU A 305 -21.21 -2.47 13.97
N PRO A 306 -21.25 -1.37 14.73
CA PRO A 306 -20.25 -1.10 15.75
C PRO A 306 -20.27 -2.18 16.85
N PRO A 307 -19.14 -2.40 17.55
CA PRO A 307 -19.01 -3.41 18.59
C PRO A 307 -20.08 -3.39 19.67
N SER A 308 -20.50 -2.19 20.07
CA SER A 308 -21.54 -1.96 21.08
C SER A 308 -22.93 -2.42 20.68
N GLN A 309 -23.17 -2.70 19.41
CA GLN A 309 -24.46 -3.12 18.85
C GLN A 309 -24.48 -4.60 18.44
N HIS A 310 -23.44 -5.38 18.80
CA HIS A 310 -23.45 -6.82 18.56
C HIS A 310 -24.41 -7.52 19.52
N ILE A 311 -25.40 -8.22 18.96
CA ILE A 311 -26.46 -8.93 19.69
C ILE A 311 -25.90 -10.10 20.53
N ASN A 312 -24.72 -10.64 20.17
CA ASN A 312 -24.03 -11.68 20.93
C ASN A 312 -22.51 -11.44 20.96
N PRO A 313 -21.94 -10.90 22.05
CA PRO A 313 -20.51 -10.61 22.15
C PRO A 313 -19.61 -11.86 22.17
N GLY A 314 -20.18 -13.07 22.33
CA GLY A 314 -19.44 -14.34 22.40
C GLY A 314 -19.41 -15.18 21.11
N TYR A 315 -20.14 -14.79 20.05
CA TYR A 315 -20.16 -15.52 18.78
C TYR A 315 -19.31 -14.80 17.72
N ASN A 316 -18.20 -15.44 17.32
CA ASN A 316 -17.27 -14.96 16.30
C ASN A 316 -17.85 -14.93 14.86
N ALA A 317 -19.14 -15.19 14.67
CA ALA A 317 -19.84 -15.11 13.39
C ALA A 317 -20.87 -13.99 13.48
N ILE A 318 -20.42 -12.77 13.23
CA ILE A 318 -21.23 -11.56 13.44
C ILE A 318 -22.03 -11.29 12.17
N ASP A 319 -23.34 -11.08 12.37
CA ASP A 319 -24.33 -10.77 11.34
C ASP A 319 -23.84 -9.65 10.43
N LEU A 320 -23.75 -9.94 9.13
CA LEU A 320 -23.85 -8.90 8.12
C LEU A 320 -25.15 -8.15 8.39
N CYS A 321 -25.15 -6.82 8.30
CA CYS A 321 -26.35 -6.01 8.47
C CYS A 321 -27.53 -6.74 7.83
N HIS A 322 -28.49 -7.15 8.66
CA HIS A 322 -29.74 -7.71 8.18
C HIS A 322 -30.26 -6.70 7.16
N ASN A 323 -30.39 -7.12 5.91
CA ASN A 323 -31.42 -6.55 5.07
C ASN A 323 -32.68 -6.84 5.87
N LYS A 324 -33.19 -5.86 6.63
CA LYS A 324 -34.51 -5.98 7.24
C LYS A 324 -35.37 -6.42 6.07
N LYS A 325 -35.86 -7.65 6.11
CA LYS A 325 -36.96 -8.07 5.26
C LYS A 325 -37.96 -6.92 5.37
N ALA A 326 -38.16 -6.19 4.27
CA ALA A 326 -39.43 -5.54 4.08
C ALA A 326 -40.41 -6.68 4.32
N ARG A 327 -41.09 -6.62 5.48
CA ARG A 327 -42.22 -7.49 5.71
C ARG A 327 -43.18 -7.09 4.61
N ASP A 328 -43.56 -8.07 3.80
CA ASP A 328 -44.77 -8.02 3.01
C ASP A 328 -45.92 -7.72 3.96
N ASP A 329 -46.22 -6.44 4.14
CA ASP A 329 -47.38 -5.90 4.83
C ASP A 329 -47.63 -4.52 4.23
N ASP A 330 -48.04 -4.49 2.96
CA ASP A 330 -48.97 -3.48 2.45
C ASP A 330 -49.73 -4.12 1.29
N LYS A 331 -50.79 -4.84 1.66
CA LYS A 331 -52.00 -4.88 0.84
C LYS A 331 -52.56 -3.46 0.83
N PHE A 332 -52.49 -2.78 -0.31
CA PHE A 332 -53.61 -2.04 -0.91
C PHE A 332 -53.33 -1.81 -2.39
#